data_AF-A0A939UG16-F1
#
_entry.id   AF-A0A939UG16-F1
#
_cell.length_a   1.000
_cell.length_b   1.000
_cell.length_c   1.000
_cell.angle_alpha   90.00
_cell.angle_beta   90.00
_cell.angle_gamma   90.00
#
_symmetry.space_group_name_H-M   'P 1'
#
loop_
_entity.id
_entity.type
_entity.pdbx_description
1 polymer ?
#
loop_
_entity_poly.entity_id
_entity_poly.type
_entity_poly.pdbx_seq_one_letter_code
_entity_poly.pdbx_strand_id
1 'polypeptide(L)'
;VRVPVLNGHTVAVTVRLKKTPTIAEVRAALSSQTVVMDGLERGVYPMPILATGQDEVLVGRVRKDPDDPHLYRLVTVADNLRKGAATNAVEILDLLVKNGLLHE
;
A
#
# COMPACT_ATOMS: atom_id res chain seq x y z
N VAL A 1 -1.48 -2.19 -16.39
CA VAL A 1 -2.08 -1.32 -17.43
C VAL A 1 -1.48 0.08 -17.29
N ARG A 2 -1.07 0.72 -18.38
CA ARG A 2 -0.55 2.11 -18.34
C ARG A 2 -1.71 3.09 -18.57
N VAL A 3 -1.70 4.18 -17.82
CA VAL A 3 -2.68 5.28 -17.89
C VAL A 3 -1.91 6.60 -17.94
N PRO A 4 -2.53 7.72 -18.38
CA PRO A 4 -1.85 9.02 -18.46
C PRO A 4 -1.68 9.67 -17.08
N VAL A 5 -0.92 9.01 -16.22
CA VAL A 5 -0.50 9.47 -14.89
C VAL A 5 1.01 9.52 -14.88
N LEU A 6 1.57 10.69 -14.55
CA LEU A 6 3.02 10.92 -14.59
C LEU A 6 3.77 10.04 -13.58
N ASN A 7 3.28 9.99 -12.34
CA ASN A 7 3.88 9.26 -11.23
C ASN A 7 2.80 8.82 -10.24
N GLY A 8 3.06 7.75 -9.50
CA GLY A 8 2.11 7.18 -8.53
C GLY A 8 1.34 6.01 -9.13
N HIS A 9 1.89 4.80 -8.99
CA HIS A 9 1.22 3.58 -9.42
C HIS A 9 0.04 3.28 -8.49
N THR A 10 -1.12 3.02 -9.09
CA THR A 10 -2.34 2.62 -8.38
C THR A 10 -2.66 1.15 -8.68
N VAL A 11 -2.94 0.38 -7.64
CA VAL A 11 -3.28 -1.04 -7.77
C VAL A 11 -4.61 -1.30 -7.06
N ALA A 12 -5.60 -1.76 -7.82
CA ALA A 12 -6.80 -2.36 -7.26
C ALA A 12 -6.49 -3.81 -6.89
N VAL A 13 -6.54 -4.13 -5.60
CA VAL A 13 -6.19 -5.44 -5.08
C VAL A 13 -7.47 -6.15 -4.63
N THR A 14 -7.61 -7.41 -5.03
CA THR A 14 -8.57 -8.35 -4.46
C THR A 14 -7.79 -9.49 -3.85
N VAL A 15 -8.04 -9.79 -2.58
CA VAL A 15 -7.32 -10.82 -1.82
C VAL A 15 -8.30 -11.74 -1.11
N ARG A 16 -8.00 -13.05 -1.09
CA ARG A 16 -8.72 -14.04 -0.30
C ARG A 16 -7.93 -14.37 0.96
N LEU A 17 -8.57 -14.26 2.12
CA LEU A 17 -7.96 -14.58 3.42
C LEU A 17 -8.48 -15.91 3.97
N LYS A 18 -7.63 -16.63 4.72
CA LYS A 18 -8.03 -17.88 5.41
C LYS A 18 -9.06 -17.63 6.52
N LYS A 19 -8.98 -16.47 7.17
CA LYS A 19 -9.89 -16.00 8.22
C LYS A 19 -10.72 -14.83 7.68
N THR A 20 -11.78 -14.46 8.40
CA THR A 20 -12.73 -13.41 8.00
C THR A 20 -12.69 -12.18 8.92
N PRO A 21 -11.54 -11.51 9.10
CA PRO A 21 -11.42 -10.38 10.02
C PRO A 21 -12.41 -9.25 9.69
N THR A 22 -12.72 -8.44 10.68
CA THR A 22 -13.45 -7.18 10.51
C THR A 22 -12.62 -6.18 9.69
N ILE A 23 -13.30 -5.21 9.05
CA ILE A 23 -12.60 -4.14 8.32
C ILE A 23 -11.71 -3.31 9.25
N ALA A 24 -12.12 -3.13 10.50
CA ALA A 24 -11.32 -2.45 11.51
C ALA A 24 -10.00 -3.17 11.79
N GLU A 25 -10.02 -4.50 11.95
CA GLU A 25 -8.81 -5.31 12.13
C GLU A 25 -7.90 -5.26 10.90
N VAL A 26 -8.46 -5.32 9.68
CA VAL A 26 -7.68 -5.19 8.45
C VAL A 26 -7.01 -3.82 8.36
N ARG A 27 -7.75 -2.74 8.64
CA ARG A 27 -7.19 -1.37 8.66
C ARG A 27 -6.10 -1.21 9.71
N ALA A 28 -6.31 -1.75 10.92
CA ALA A 28 -5.31 -1.73 11.98
C ALA A 28 -4.04 -2.46 11.57
N ALA A 29 -4.14 -3.66 10.99
CA ALA A 29 -2.99 -4.39 10.49
C ALA A 29 -2.22 -3.60 9.42
N LEU A 30 -2.93 -2.99 8.47
CA LEU A 30 -2.32 -2.18 7.41
C LEU A 30 -1.63 -0.91 7.94
N SER A 31 -2.19 -0.28 8.98
CA SER A 31 -1.64 0.96 9.55
C SER A 31 -0.24 0.82 10.17
N SER A 32 0.21 -0.41 10.45
CA SER A 32 1.55 -0.67 10.97
C SER A 32 2.67 -0.44 9.95
N GLN A 33 2.35 -0.51 8.65
CA GLN A 33 3.33 -0.44 7.56
C GLN A 33 2.94 0.52 6.43
N THR A 34 1.70 1.04 6.45
CA THR A 34 1.14 1.87 5.38
C THR A 34 0.33 3.02 5.95
N VAL A 35 0.12 4.06 5.16
CA VAL A 35 -0.77 5.17 5.53
C VAL A 35 -2.18 4.85 5.07
N VAL A 36 -3.08 4.59 6.04
CA VAL A 36 -4.48 4.27 5.75
C VAL A 36 -5.28 5.56 5.50
N MET A 37 -5.66 5.77 4.25
CA MET A 37 -6.54 6.84 3.77
C MET A 37 -7.90 6.25 3.38
N ASP A 38 -8.82 6.10 4.34
CA ASP A 38 -10.09 5.39 4.10
C ASP A 38 -11.30 6.07 4.77
N GLY A 39 -11.42 7.38 4.55
CA GLY A 39 -12.52 8.24 5.04
C GLY A 39 -13.38 8.75 3.89
N LEU A 40 -14.11 7.85 3.24
CA LEU A 40 -14.84 8.13 1.98
C LEU A 40 -15.88 9.25 2.11
N GLU A 41 -16.59 9.32 3.24
CA GLU A 41 -17.54 10.40 3.55
C GLU A 41 -16.90 11.79 3.55
N ARG A 42 -15.58 11.86 3.75
CA ARG A 42 -14.79 13.10 3.76
C ARG A 42 -13.91 13.25 2.50
N GLY A 43 -14.09 12.39 1.50
CA GLY A 43 -13.26 12.37 0.29
C GLY A 43 -11.80 11.94 0.54
N VAL A 44 -11.52 11.25 1.66
CA VAL A 44 -10.16 10.80 1.99
C VAL A 44 -9.94 9.38 1.46
N TYR A 45 -9.19 9.28 0.37
CA TYR A 45 -8.79 8.02 -0.26
C TYR A 45 -7.44 8.17 -1.00
N PRO A 46 -6.69 7.08 -1.23
CA PRO A 46 -5.37 7.17 -1.83
C PRO A 46 -5.47 7.63 -3.30
N MET A 47 -4.58 8.54 -3.70
CA MET A 47 -4.54 9.15 -5.03
C MET A 47 -3.08 9.30 -5.50
N PRO A 48 -2.77 9.11 -6.80
CA PRO A 48 -1.39 9.23 -7.32
C PRO A 48 -0.69 10.53 -6.95
N ILE A 49 -1.41 11.66 -7.03
CA ILE A 49 -0.87 12.99 -6.71
C ILE A 49 -0.48 13.13 -5.24
N LEU A 50 -1.12 12.38 -4.34
CA LEU A 50 -0.81 12.41 -2.90
C LEU A 50 0.38 11.52 -2.55
N ALA A 51 0.63 10.48 -3.35
CA ALA A 51 1.77 9.58 -3.14
C ALA A 51 3.06 10.14 -3.77
N THR A 52 2.96 11.00 -4.77
CA THR A 52 4.12 11.54 -5.49
C THR A 52 5.07 12.26 -4.53
N GLY A 53 6.35 11.89 -4.57
CA GLY A 53 7.40 12.44 -3.73
C GLY A 53 7.48 11.84 -2.33
N GLN A 54 6.54 10.97 -1.95
CA GLN A 54 6.50 10.31 -0.63
C GLN A 54 7.17 8.93 -0.66
N ASP A 55 7.62 8.48 0.50
CA ASP A 55 8.21 7.14 0.69
C ASP A 55 7.17 6.11 1.16
N GLU A 56 6.01 6.58 1.60
CA GLU A 56 4.93 5.76 2.13
C GLU A 56 4.09 5.12 1.03
N VAL A 57 3.50 3.96 1.37
CA VAL A 57 2.42 3.35 0.59
C VAL A 57 1.09 3.83 1.18
N LEU A 58 0.24 4.42 0.34
CA LEU A 58 -1.10 4.84 0.70
C LEU A 58 -2.08 3.71 0.44
N VAL A 59 -2.97 3.42 1.38
CA VAL A 59 -3.97 2.34 1.26
C VAL A 59 -5.35 2.84 1.64
N GLY A 60 -6.37 2.44 0.90
CA GLY A 60 -7.75 2.79 1.22
C GLY A 60 -8.76 1.97 0.47
N ARG A 61 -10.04 2.39 0.52
CA ARG A 61 -11.17 1.67 -0.08
C ARG A 61 -11.29 0.23 0.42
N VAL A 62 -10.88 -0.01 1.66
CA VAL A 62 -10.82 -1.35 2.27
C VAL A 62 -12.25 -1.80 2.57
N ARG A 63 -12.67 -2.89 1.93
CA ARG A 63 -14.03 -3.43 2.04
C ARG A 63 -14.05 -4.93 1.86
N LYS A 64 -15.08 -5.58 2.40
CA LYS A 64 -15.37 -6.99 2.11
C LYS A 64 -16.01 -7.08 0.73
N ASP A 65 -15.83 -8.23 0.10
CA ASP A 65 -16.66 -8.63 -1.01
C ASP A 65 -18.10 -8.87 -0.51
N PRO A 66 -19.14 -8.45 -1.26
CA PRO A 66 -20.53 -8.67 -0.88
C PRO A 66 -20.96 -10.14 -0.95
N ASP A 67 -20.29 -10.94 -1.77
CA ASP A 67 -20.69 -12.32 -2.11
C ASP A 67 -19.78 -13.38 -1.44
N ASP A 68 -18.55 -13.02 -1.06
CA ASP A 68 -17.61 -13.93 -0.39
C ASP A 68 -16.98 -13.29 0.86
N PRO A 69 -17.29 -13.78 2.09
CA PRO A 69 -16.77 -13.20 3.33
C PRO A 69 -15.24 -13.33 3.52
N HIS A 70 -14.60 -14.19 2.72
CA HIS A 70 -13.15 -14.35 2.69
C HIS A 70 -12.44 -13.40 1.71
N LEU A 71 -13.19 -12.74 0.81
CA LEU A 71 -12.62 -11.79 -0.14
C LEU A 71 -12.65 -10.36 0.41
N TYR A 72 -11.54 -9.66 0.20
CA TYR A 72 -11.34 -8.27 0.57
C TYR A 72 -10.84 -7.51 -0.65
N ARG A 73 -11.30 -6.28 -0.79
CA ARG A 73 -10.87 -5.35 -1.83
C ARG A 73 -10.28 -4.12 -1.19
N LEU A 74 -9.19 -3.62 -1.77
CA LEU A 74 -8.53 -2.39 -1.38
C LEU A 74 -7.84 -1.75 -2.58
N VAL A 75 -7.46 -0.49 -2.43
CA VAL A 75 -6.66 0.24 -3.40
C VAL A 75 -5.38 0.67 -2.72
N THR A 76 -4.25 0.40 -3.36
CA THR A 76 -2.95 0.92 -2.94
C THR A 76 -2.42 1.92 -3.95
N VAL A 77 -1.71 2.94 -3.46
CA VAL A 77 -1.01 3.92 -4.29
C VAL A 77 0.36 4.20 -3.68
N ALA A 78 1.41 4.19 -4.50
CA ALA A 78 2.76 4.53 -4.07
C ALA A 78 3.53 5.23 -5.19
N ASP A 79 4.48 6.09 -4.82
CA ASP A 79 5.45 6.64 -5.75
C ASP A 79 6.31 5.50 -6.33
N ASN A 80 6.22 5.31 -7.65
CA ASN A 80 6.89 4.20 -8.32
C ASN A 80 8.39 4.44 -8.55
N LEU A 81 8.88 5.68 -8.41
CA LEU A 81 10.30 6.01 -8.48
C LEU A 81 10.96 5.98 -7.10
N ARG A 82 10.23 6.32 -6.04
CA ARG A 82 10.69 6.25 -4.65
C ARG A 82 10.45 4.86 -4.06
N LYS A 83 9.33 4.64 -3.38
CA LYS A 83 9.03 3.36 -2.73
C LYS A 83 8.99 2.19 -3.71
N GLY A 84 8.61 2.42 -4.96
CA GLY A 84 8.66 1.41 -6.02
C GLY A 84 10.06 1.11 -6.59
N ALA A 85 11.08 1.93 -6.30
CA ALA A 85 12.44 1.75 -6.80
C ALA A 85 13.52 2.27 -5.81
N ALA A 86 13.81 3.56 -5.82
CA ALA A 86 14.98 4.14 -5.15
C ALA A 86 14.98 3.96 -3.63
N THR A 87 13.89 4.33 -2.96
CA THR A 87 13.78 4.24 -1.49
C THR A 87 13.86 2.78 -1.04
N ASN A 88 13.17 1.88 -1.74
CA ASN A 88 13.22 0.46 -1.42
C ASN A 88 14.64 -0.12 -1.60
N ALA A 89 15.39 0.34 -2.62
CA ALA A 89 16.79 -0.06 -2.79
C ALA A 89 17.69 0.41 -1.62
N VAL A 90 17.51 1.64 -1.15
CA VAL A 90 18.23 2.17 0.01
C VAL A 90 17.84 1.44 1.30
N GLU A 91 16.55 1.17 1.52
CA GLU A 91 16.07 0.41 2.67
C GLU A 91 16.63 -1.03 2.69
N ILE A 92 16.72 -1.68 1.52
CA ILE A 92 17.37 -2.99 1.39
C ILE A 92 18.85 -2.88 1.77
N LEU A 93 19.56 -1.86 1.27
CA LEU A 93 20.97 -1.63 1.61
C LEU A 93 21.15 -1.43 3.12
N ASP A 94 20.32 -0.60 3.75
CA ASP A 94 20.35 -0.38 5.19
C ASP A 94 20.15 -1.68 5.99
N LEU A 95 19.25 -2.56 5.51
CA LEU A 95 19.07 -3.88 6.12
C LEU A 95 20.30 -4.77 5.94
N LEU A 96 20.95 -4.75 4.77
CA LEU A 96 22.18 -5.52 4.55
C LEU A 96 23.30 -5.04 5.48
N VAL A 97 23.49 -3.72 5.63
CA VAL A 97 24.46 -3.14 6.58
C VAL A 97 24.15 -3.59 8.01
N LYS A 98 22.90 -3.40 8.47
CA LYS A 98 22.48 -3.71 9.84
C LYS A 98 22.63 -5.19 10.20
N ASN A 99 22.50 -6.08 9.22
CA ASN A 99 22.63 -7.52 9.42
C ASN A 99 24.04 -8.07 9.10
N GLY A 100 25.01 -7.20 8.77
CA GLY A 100 26.37 -7.64 8.45
C GLY A 100 26.48 -8.50 7.18
N LEU A 101 25.57 -8.28 6.22
CA LEU A 101 25.47 -9.03 4.97
C LEU A 101 26.17 -8.32 3.79
N LEU A 102 26.82 -7.19 4.03
CA LEU A 102 27.71 -6.57 3.06
C LEU A 102 29.09 -7.19 3.19
N HIS A 103 29.53 -7.79 2.09
CA HIS A 103 30.88 -8.30 1.91
C HIS A 103 31.57 -7.46 0.83
N GLU A 104 32.88 -7.32 0.96
CA GLU A 104 33.73 -6.69 -0.07
C GLU A 104 33.89 -7.57 -1.30
#